data_AF-A0A926AT72-F1
#
_entry.id   AF-A0A926AT72-F1
#
_cell.length_a   1.000
_cell.length_b   1.000
_cell.length_c   1.000
_cell.angle_alpha   90.00
_cell.angle_beta   90.00
_cell.angle_gamma   90.00
#
_symmetry.space_group_name_H-M   'P 1'
#
loop_
_entity.id
_entity.type
_entity.pdbx_description
1 polymer ?
#
loop_
_entity_poly.entity_id
_entity_poly.type
_entity_poly.pdbx_seq_one_letter_code
_entity_poly.pdbx_strand_id
1 'polypeptide(L)'
;GNWTAKNKFTPVTEDFAATQFEMLIDFLEKNDFEQYEISNFSLSDFHARHNSNYWKQQPYLGVGPSAHSYNGFSRQWNVAHNQQYIKSITEKIIPATIEILSENDRINEYVMTGLRTKWGINVEEISQFSNLNFLEKNIEIVEKYKNQGLLTISENNLILTKKGKLLADRIASDLFM
;
A
#
# COMPACT_ATOMS: atom_id res chain seq x y z
N GLY A 1 -1.93 21.23 -4.96
CA GLY A 1 -3.40 21.36 -4.75
C GLY A 1 -3.88 22.78 -4.99
N ASN A 2 -5.18 23.07 -4.85
CA ASN A 2 -5.79 24.39 -5.13
C ASN A 2 -5.12 25.54 -4.34
N TRP A 3 -4.60 25.27 -3.13
CA TRP A 3 -3.89 26.25 -2.30
C TRP A 3 -2.47 26.56 -2.81
N THR A 4 -1.75 25.56 -3.30
CA THR A 4 -0.46 25.71 -3.99
C THR A 4 -0.62 26.52 -5.27
N ALA A 5 -1.65 26.21 -6.07
CA ALA A 5 -1.96 26.94 -7.31
C ALA A 5 -2.33 28.42 -7.05
N LYS A 6 -2.82 28.72 -5.84
CA LYS A 6 -3.13 30.08 -5.37
C LYS A 6 -1.98 30.73 -4.60
N ASN A 7 -0.78 30.14 -4.57
CA ASN A 7 0.39 30.60 -3.81
C ASN A 7 0.11 30.88 -2.32
N LYS A 8 -0.89 30.23 -1.73
CA LYS A 8 -1.22 30.36 -0.30
C LYS A 8 -0.44 29.37 0.58
N PHE A 9 0.36 28.51 -0.06
CA PHE A 9 1.14 27.47 0.59
C PHE A 9 2.33 27.15 -0.29
N THR A 10 3.54 27.27 0.28
CA THR A 10 4.77 26.81 -0.36
C THR A 10 5.06 25.41 0.17
N PRO A 11 5.04 24.37 -0.67
CA PRO A 11 5.41 23.03 -0.23
C PRO A 11 6.89 23.01 0.19
N VAL A 12 7.19 22.20 1.20
CA VAL A 12 8.58 21.91 1.56
C VAL A 12 9.28 21.17 0.41
N THR A 13 10.62 21.25 0.37
CA THR A 13 11.41 20.46 -0.58
C THR A 13 11.36 18.99 -0.21
N GLU A 14 11.56 18.10 -1.19
CA GLU A 14 11.60 16.65 -0.96
C GLU A 14 12.70 16.27 0.03
N ASP A 15 13.90 16.87 -0.10
CA ASP A 15 15.01 16.63 0.83
C ASP A 15 14.68 17.00 2.28
N PHE A 16 13.94 18.11 2.47
CA PHE A 16 13.52 18.53 3.81
C PHE A 16 12.46 17.58 4.37
N ALA A 17 11.48 17.18 3.55
CA ALA A 17 10.48 16.19 3.95
C ALA A 17 11.12 14.83 4.30
N ALA A 18 12.09 14.37 3.51
CA ALA A 18 12.83 13.14 3.77
C ALA A 18 13.60 13.22 5.11
N THR A 19 14.28 14.34 5.36
CA THR A 19 14.98 14.57 6.64
C THR A 19 14.01 14.51 7.82
N GLN A 20 12.85 15.18 7.73
CA GLN A 20 11.84 15.15 8.79
C GLN A 20 11.25 13.74 9.00
N PHE A 21 11.06 12.98 7.92
CA PHE A 21 10.58 11.61 8.01
C PHE A 21 11.58 10.69 8.70
N GLU A 22 12.88 10.80 8.38
CA GLU A 22 13.93 10.03 9.07
C GLU A 22 14.00 10.39 10.56
N MET A 23 13.94 11.68 10.90
CA MET A 23 13.88 12.15 12.29
C MET A 23 12.67 11.59 13.04
N LEU A 24 11.50 11.54 12.39
CA LEU A 24 10.28 10.96 12.97
C LEU A 24 10.48 9.47 13.28
N ILE A 25 11.04 8.71 12.33
CA ILE A 25 11.31 7.28 12.53
C ILE A 25 12.27 7.08 13.69
N ASP A 26 13.41 7.79 13.71
CA ASP A 26 14.40 7.68 14.80
C ASP A 26 13.82 8.04 16.16
N PHE A 27 13.00 9.09 16.23
CA PHE A 27 12.39 9.52 17.47
C PHE A 27 11.41 8.46 17.98
N LEU A 28 10.54 7.95 17.13
CA LEU A 28 9.52 6.98 17.51
C LEU A 28 10.12 5.62 17.88
N GLU A 29 11.11 5.14 17.12
CA GLU A 29 11.83 3.90 17.42
C GLU A 29 12.52 3.95 18.79
N LYS A 30 13.13 5.09 19.16
CA LYS A 30 13.70 5.31 20.50
C LYS A 30 12.68 5.31 21.64
N ASN A 31 11.40 5.42 21.32
CA ASN A 31 10.29 5.41 22.27
C ASN A 31 9.42 4.15 22.11
N ASP A 32 10.00 3.06 21.58
CA ASP A 32 9.36 1.74 21.42
C ASP A 32 8.18 1.68 20.44
N PHE A 33 8.02 2.70 19.59
CA PHE A 33 7.06 2.68 18.51
C PHE A 33 7.67 2.04 17.27
N GLU A 34 6.96 1.07 16.72
CA GLU A 34 7.32 0.47 15.45
C GLU A 34 6.52 1.07 14.29
N GLN A 35 7.23 1.34 13.20
CA GLN A 35 6.63 1.74 11.94
C GLN A 35 6.12 0.50 11.20
N TYR A 36 4.88 0.10 11.50
CA TYR A 36 4.29 -1.11 10.91
C TYR A 36 3.88 -0.91 9.44
N GLU A 37 3.75 0.33 8.98
CA GLU A 37 3.67 0.72 7.58
C GLU A 37 4.19 2.17 7.36
N ILE A 38 4.47 2.59 6.12
CA ILE A 38 5.08 3.88 5.74
C ILE A 38 4.61 5.10 6.55
N SER A 39 3.32 5.30 6.73
CA SER A 39 2.71 6.45 7.38
C SER A 39 2.25 6.22 8.82
N ASN A 40 2.19 4.98 9.31
CA ASN A 40 1.68 4.69 10.66
C ASN A 40 2.66 3.94 11.57
N PHE A 41 2.52 4.27 12.85
CA PHE A 41 3.34 3.80 13.95
C PHE A 41 2.43 3.35 15.09
N SER A 42 2.87 2.36 15.86
CA SER A 42 2.24 2.00 17.13
C SER A 42 3.25 1.32 18.06
N LEU A 43 2.88 1.15 19.32
CA LEU A 43 3.54 0.16 20.17
C LEU A 43 3.32 -1.25 19.60
N SER A 44 4.18 -2.20 19.97
CA SER A 44 4.00 -3.62 19.63
C SER A 44 2.60 -4.09 20.00
N ASP A 45 1.97 -4.85 19.12
CA ASP A 45 0.64 -5.44 19.29
C ASP A 45 -0.55 -4.45 19.33
N PHE A 46 -0.29 -3.15 19.12
CA PHE A 46 -1.32 -2.11 19.04
C PHE A 46 -1.57 -1.60 17.61
N HIS A 47 -1.33 -2.45 16.59
CA HIS A 47 -1.60 -2.08 15.21
C HIS A 47 -3.09 -1.79 14.99
N ALA A 48 -3.38 -0.73 14.22
CA ALA A 48 -4.75 -0.43 13.84
C ALA A 48 -5.31 -1.52 12.92
N ARG A 49 -6.21 -2.36 13.45
CA ARG A 49 -6.80 -3.52 12.76
C ARG A 49 -7.31 -3.21 11.34
N HIS A 50 -8.06 -2.12 11.17
CA HIS A 50 -8.62 -1.75 9.87
C HIS A 50 -7.52 -1.35 8.86
N ASN A 51 -6.55 -0.52 9.29
CA ASN A 51 -5.43 -0.11 8.45
C ASN A 51 -4.57 -1.32 8.07
N SER A 52 -4.22 -2.16 9.05
CA SER A 52 -3.44 -3.37 8.81
C SER A 52 -4.13 -4.32 7.83
N ASN A 53 -5.45 -4.50 7.93
CA ASN A 53 -6.21 -5.31 7.00
C ASN A 53 -6.16 -4.76 5.57
N TYR A 54 -6.29 -3.43 5.42
CA TYR A 54 -6.18 -2.79 4.12
C TYR A 54 -4.81 -3.05 3.47
N TRP A 55 -3.72 -2.83 4.22
CA TRP A 55 -2.36 -3.03 3.70
C TRP A 55 -1.96 -4.51 3.54
N LYS A 56 -2.62 -5.43 4.24
CA LYS A 56 -2.46 -6.89 4.07
C LYS A 56 -3.44 -7.48 3.04
N GLN A 57 -4.08 -6.63 2.22
CA GLN A 57 -5.06 -7.02 1.20
C GLN A 57 -6.16 -7.96 1.72
N GLN A 58 -6.61 -7.78 2.96
CA GLN A 58 -7.71 -8.58 3.48
C GLN A 58 -9.02 -8.11 2.84
N PRO A 59 -9.92 -9.02 2.43
CA PRO A 59 -11.23 -8.66 1.92
C PRO A 59 -12.01 -7.75 2.88
N TYR A 60 -12.67 -6.74 2.33
CA TYR A 60 -13.50 -5.81 3.09
C TYR A 60 -14.71 -5.33 2.29
N LEU A 61 -15.78 -5.02 3.01
CA LEU A 61 -17.02 -4.48 2.46
C LEU A 61 -17.18 -3.01 2.87
N GLY A 62 -17.26 -2.14 1.87
CA GLY A 62 -17.60 -0.74 2.04
C GLY A 62 -19.10 -0.50 1.92
N VAL A 63 -19.66 0.16 2.93
CA VAL A 63 -21.08 0.51 2.97
C VAL A 63 -21.22 2.03 2.98
N GLY A 64 -22.11 2.55 2.14
CA GLY A 64 -22.37 3.97 1.98
C GLY A 64 -21.86 4.56 0.67
N PRO A 65 -22.21 5.82 0.37
CA PRO A 65 -21.73 6.55 -0.80
C PRO A 65 -20.21 6.59 -0.85
N SER A 66 -19.62 6.46 -2.05
CA SER A 66 -18.16 6.42 -2.28
C SER A 66 -17.40 5.28 -1.59
N ALA A 67 -18.07 4.40 -0.84
CA ALA A 67 -17.40 3.34 -0.12
C ALA A 67 -16.82 2.30 -1.09
N HIS A 68 -15.59 1.87 -0.81
CA HIS A 68 -14.88 0.88 -1.61
C HIS A 68 -14.99 -0.49 -0.94
N SER A 69 -14.99 -1.54 -1.75
CA SER A 69 -14.94 -2.93 -1.29
C SER A 69 -13.91 -3.69 -2.11
N TYR A 70 -13.33 -4.73 -1.52
CA TYR A 70 -12.36 -5.61 -2.15
C TYR A 70 -12.61 -7.04 -1.68
N ASN A 71 -12.54 -8.02 -2.59
CA ASN A 71 -12.76 -9.42 -2.26
C ASN A 71 -11.59 -10.35 -2.66
N GLY A 72 -10.44 -9.80 -3.07
CA GLY A 72 -9.30 -10.58 -3.59
C GLY A 72 -9.26 -10.76 -5.10
N PHE A 73 -10.39 -10.60 -5.79
CA PHE A 73 -10.53 -10.82 -7.24
C PHE A 73 -11.10 -9.60 -7.97
N SER A 74 -11.91 -8.82 -7.28
CA SER A 74 -12.47 -7.59 -7.78
C SER A 74 -12.44 -6.53 -6.69
N ARG A 75 -12.45 -5.29 -7.15
CA ARG A 75 -12.75 -4.13 -6.32
C ARG A 75 -13.99 -3.45 -6.86
N GLN A 76 -14.73 -2.81 -5.97
CA GLN A 76 -15.91 -2.05 -6.34
C GLN A 76 -16.00 -0.78 -5.52
N TRP A 77 -16.63 0.24 -6.08
CA TRP A 77 -16.92 1.48 -5.38
C TRP A 77 -18.35 1.92 -5.64
N ASN A 78 -19.02 2.30 -4.56
CA ASN A 78 -20.39 2.80 -4.62
C ASN A 78 -20.42 4.20 -5.23
N VAL A 79 -21.52 4.55 -5.89
CA VAL A 79 -21.74 5.90 -6.42
C VAL A 79 -21.54 6.96 -5.32
N ALA A 80 -20.80 8.02 -5.64
CA ALA A 80 -20.50 9.08 -4.69
C ALA A 80 -21.72 9.99 -4.39
N HIS A 81 -22.70 10.00 -5.28
CA HIS A 81 -23.86 10.87 -5.17
C HIS A 81 -24.86 10.33 -4.13
N ASN A 82 -24.91 10.96 -2.95
CA ASN A 82 -25.71 10.50 -1.80
C ASN A 82 -27.18 10.20 -2.13
N GLN A 83 -27.87 11.11 -2.85
CA GLN A 83 -29.29 10.89 -3.19
C GLN A 83 -29.48 9.71 -4.15
N GLN A 84 -28.54 9.51 -5.08
CA GLN A 84 -28.60 8.40 -6.02
C GLN A 84 -28.34 7.08 -5.28
N TYR A 85 -27.35 7.07 -4.38
CA TYR A 85 -27.06 5.93 -3.53
C TYR A 85 -28.29 5.50 -2.72
N ILE A 86 -28.91 6.45 -1.99
CA ILE A 86 -30.08 6.18 -1.15
C ILE A 86 -31.26 5.67 -2.00
N LYS A 87 -31.53 6.30 -3.15
CA LYS A 87 -32.61 5.87 -4.05
C LYS A 87 -32.40 4.42 -4.51
N SER A 88 -31.23 4.11 -5.07
CA SER A 88 -30.94 2.77 -5.58
C SER A 88 -31.01 1.69 -4.51
N ILE A 89 -30.44 1.95 -3.32
CA ILE A 89 -30.46 0.98 -2.23
C ILE A 89 -31.90 0.75 -1.71
N THR A 90 -32.74 1.79 -1.69
CA THR A 90 -34.17 1.65 -1.35
C THR A 90 -34.91 0.73 -2.33
N GLU A 91 -34.51 0.75 -3.60
CA GLU A 91 -34.99 -0.14 -4.66
C GLU A 91 -34.29 -1.52 -4.65
N LYS A 92 -33.45 -1.81 -3.63
CA LYS A 92 -32.61 -3.04 -3.50
C LYS A 92 -31.58 -3.21 -4.62
N ILE A 93 -31.14 -2.12 -5.24
CA ILE A 93 -30.10 -2.09 -6.26
C ILE A 93 -28.82 -1.55 -5.61
N ILE A 94 -27.69 -2.24 -5.80
CA ILE A 94 -26.37 -1.76 -5.36
C ILE A 94 -25.78 -0.89 -6.48
N PRO A 95 -25.69 0.45 -6.30
CA PRO A 95 -25.21 1.34 -7.34
C PRO A 95 -23.67 1.42 -7.28
N ALA A 96 -23.00 0.38 -7.78
CA ALA A 96 -21.53 0.28 -7.76
C ALA A 96 -20.95 0.06 -9.15
N THR A 97 -19.74 0.56 -9.35
CA THR A 97 -18.87 0.12 -10.45
C THR A 97 -18.00 -1.01 -9.92
N ILE A 98 -17.89 -2.10 -10.69
CA ILE A 98 -17.07 -3.27 -10.36
C ILE A 98 -15.94 -3.36 -11.37
N GLU A 99 -14.73 -3.55 -10.87
CA GLU A 99 -13.52 -3.81 -11.65
C GLU A 99 -13.00 -5.19 -11.30
N ILE A 100 -12.90 -6.06 -12.30
CA ILE A 100 -12.29 -7.38 -12.17
C ILE A 100 -10.79 -7.24 -12.39
N LEU A 101 -10.01 -7.71 -11.42
CA LEU A 101 -8.56 -7.59 -11.45
C LEU A 101 -7.95 -8.73 -12.26
N SER A 102 -7.03 -8.39 -13.16
CA SER A 102 -6.21 -9.38 -13.85
C SER A 102 -5.21 -10.04 -12.89
N GLU A 103 -4.51 -11.09 -13.33
CA GLU A 103 -3.41 -11.67 -12.55
C GLU A 103 -2.35 -10.62 -12.22
N ASN A 104 -1.93 -9.82 -13.22
CA ASN A 104 -0.94 -8.77 -13.02
C ASN A 104 -1.44 -7.68 -12.06
N ASP A 105 -2.72 -7.27 -12.13
CA ASP A 105 -3.26 -6.28 -11.20
C ASP A 105 -3.16 -6.76 -9.75
N ARG A 106 -3.52 -8.02 -9.48
CA ARG A 106 -3.43 -8.59 -8.12
C ARG A 106 -1.99 -8.69 -7.63
N ILE A 107 -1.04 -9.05 -8.51
CA ILE A 107 0.39 -9.07 -8.16
C ILE A 107 0.87 -7.65 -7.87
N ASN A 108 0.55 -6.68 -8.72
CA ASN A 108 0.97 -5.29 -8.58
C ASN A 108 0.36 -4.65 -7.33
N GLU A 109 -0.91 -4.93 -7.00
CA GLU A 109 -1.54 -4.48 -5.75
C GLU A 109 -0.85 -5.11 -4.52
N TYR A 110 -0.50 -6.40 -4.56
CA TYR A 110 0.24 -7.05 -3.48
C TYR A 110 1.61 -6.46 -3.26
N VAL A 111 2.37 -6.26 -4.35
CA VAL A 111 3.68 -5.61 -4.31
C VAL A 111 3.59 -4.19 -3.76
N MET A 112 2.65 -3.39 -4.27
CA MET A 112 2.46 -1.99 -3.87
C MET A 112 2.06 -1.86 -2.40
N THR A 113 1.12 -2.68 -1.92
CA THR A 113 0.61 -2.58 -0.56
C THR A 113 1.53 -3.26 0.46
N GLY A 114 2.01 -4.48 0.17
CA GLY A 114 2.81 -5.27 1.09
C GLY A 114 4.19 -4.69 1.35
N LEU A 115 4.90 -4.20 0.32
CA LEU A 115 6.23 -3.57 0.50
C LEU A 115 6.18 -2.34 1.39
N ARG A 116 5.03 -1.66 1.45
CA ARG A 116 4.82 -0.48 2.31
C ARG A 116 4.62 -0.85 3.78
N THR A 117 4.59 -2.14 4.13
CA THR A 117 4.48 -2.62 5.51
C THR A 117 5.81 -3.12 6.06
N LYS A 118 5.91 -3.26 7.40
CA LYS A 118 7.08 -3.89 8.04
C LYS A 118 7.24 -5.37 7.67
N TRP A 119 6.18 -6.02 7.21
CA TRP A 119 6.18 -7.45 6.87
C TRP A 119 6.69 -7.69 5.45
N GLY A 120 6.62 -6.68 4.58
CA GLY A 120 7.01 -6.79 3.18
C GLY A 120 6.06 -7.67 2.37
N ILE A 121 6.59 -8.28 1.32
CA ILE A 121 5.87 -9.27 0.51
C ILE A 121 6.57 -10.63 0.59
N ASN A 122 5.80 -11.67 0.90
CA ASN A 122 6.22 -13.04 0.73
C ASN A 122 6.16 -13.40 -0.76
N VAL A 123 7.30 -13.75 -1.35
CA VAL A 123 7.39 -14.07 -2.79
C VAL A 123 6.67 -15.38 -3.15
N GLU A 124 6.51 -16.30 -2.20
CA GLU A 124 5.78 -17.54 -2.41
C GLU A 124 4.26 -17.30 -2.44
N GLU A 125 3.74 -16.30 -1.72
CA GLU A 125 2.32 -15.93 -1.81
C GLU A 125 1.93 -15.46 -3.22
N ILE A 126 2.88 -14.93 -4.00
CA ILE A 126 2.63 -14.54 -5.39
C ILE A 126 2.23 -15.75 -6.24
N SER A 127 2.74 -16.94 -5.91
CA SER A 127 2.38 -18.18 -6.60
C SER A 127 0.89 -18.54 -6.46
N GLN A 128 0.19 -17.99 -5.46
CA GLN A 128 -1.26 -18.17 -5.29
C GLN A 128 -2.07 -17.39 -6.34
N PHE A 129 -1.50 -16.32 -6.90
CA PHE A 129 -2.17 -15.48 -7.89
C PHE A 129 -1.82 -15.85 -9.33
N SER A 130 -0.64 -16.44 -9.54
CA SER A 130 -0.13 -16.78 -10.86
C SER A 130 0.99 -17.83 -10.76
N ASN A 131 1.17 -18.64 -11.80
CA ASN A 131 2.29 -19.61 -11.89
C ASN A 131 3.64 -18.95 -12.24
N LEU A 132 3.72 -17.62 -12.13
CA LEU A 132 4.90 -16.85 -12.49
C LEU A 132 5.96 -16.90 -11.39
N ASN A 133 7.21 -17.13 -11.78
CA ASN A 133 8.35 -16.94 -10.90
C ASN A 133 8.66 -15.44 -10.79
N PHE A 134 8.05 -14.77 -9.81
CA PHE A 134 8.19 -13.33 -9.59
C PHE A 134 9.64 -12.89 -9.37
N LEU A 135 10.39 -13.64 -8.55
CA LEU A 135 11.78 -13.33 -8.25
C LEU A 135 12.66 -13.44 -9.49
N GLU A 136 12.48 -14.48 -10.29
CA GLU A 136 13.26 -14.66 -11.52
C GLU A 136 13.02 -13.52 -12.51
N LYS A 137 11.76 -13.08 -12.68
CA LYS A 137 11.43 -11.95 -13.54
C LYS A 137 11.99 -10.61 -13.05
N ASN A 138 12.12 -10.44 -11.73
CA ASN A 138 12.57 -9.20 -11.10
C ASN A 138 13.99 -9.25 -10.53
N ILE A 139 14.77 -10.28 -10.84
CA ILE A 139 16.04 -10.56 -10.15
C ILE A 139 17.03 -9.40 -10.25
N GLU A 140 17.14 -8.77 -11.42
CA GLU A 140 18.04 -7.63 -11.64
C GLU A 140 17.63 -6.41 -10.80
N ILE A 141 16.33 -6.14 -10.70
CA ILE A 141 15.78 -5.02 -9.92
C ILE A 141 15.94 -5.28 -8.43
N VAL A 142 15.64 -6.51 -7.98
CA VAL A 142 15.80 -6.93 -6.60
C VAL A 142 17.26 -6.82 -6.17
N GLU A 143 18.20 -7.38 -6.94
CA GLU A 143 19.63 -7.31 -6.62
C GLU A 143 20.18 -5.89 -6.68
N LYS A 144 19.74 -5.05 -7.65
CA LYS A 144 20.07 -3.62 -7.68
C LYS A 144 19.70 -2.94 -6.36
N TYR A 145 18.47 -3.12 -5.88
CA TYR A 145 17.99 -2.46 -4.66
C TYR A 145 18.54 -3.08 -3.37
N LYS A 146 18.86 -4.37 -3.37
CA LYS A 146 19.61 -5.02 -2.29
C LYS A 146 21.01 -4.43 -2.16
N ASN A 147 21.72 -4.28 -3.28
CA ASN A 147 23.08 -3.72 -3.31
C ASN A 147 23.11 -2.25 -2.89
N GLN A 148 22.03 -1.51 -3.11
CA GLN A 148 21.85 -0.14 -2.62
C GLN A 148 21.43 -0.07 -1.13
N GLY A 149 21.16 -1.21 -0.49
CA GLY A 149 20.68 -1.28 0.89
C GLY A 149 19.25 -0.75 1.06
N LEU A 150 18.43 -0.79 0.01
CA LEU A 150 17.03 -0.34 0.03
C LEU A 150 16.05 -1.50 0.25
N LEU A 151 16.43 -2.71 -0.14
CA LEU A 151 15.67 -3.94 0.09
C LEU A 151 16.52 -4.96 0.85
N THR A 152 15.86 -5.82 1.63
CA THR A 152 16.43 -7.04 2.19
C THR A 152 15.49 -8.22 1.95
N ILE A 153 16.04 -9.43 2.03
CA ILE A 153 15.27 -10.68 1.97
C ILE A 153 15.42 -11.39 3.32
N SER A 154 14.30 -11.71 3.96
CA SER A 154 14.26 -12.48 5.20
C SER A 154 13.13 -13.50 5.14
N GLU A 155 13.43 -14.78 5.28
CA GLU A 155 12.41 -15.85 5.29
C GLU A 155 11.42 -15.74 4.10
N ASN A 156 11.95 -15.59 2.87
CA ASN A 156 11.18 -15.38 1.63
C ASN A 156 10.40 -14.05 1.53
N ASN A 157 10.54 -13.15 2.50
CA ASN A 157 9.93 -11.83 2.44
C ASN A 157 10.90 -10.80 1.87
N LEU A 158 10.48 -10.07 0.83
CA LEU A 158 11.12 -8.84 0.38
C LEU A 158 10.65 -7.69 1.27
N ILE A 159 11.57 -7.06 2.00
CA ILE A 159 11.26 -6.03 3.00
C ILE A 159 12.07 -4.77 2.69
N LEU A 160 11.43 -3.60 2.75
CA LEU A 160 12.11 -2.32 2.64
C LEU A 160 12.95 -2.04 3.89
N THR A 161 14.19 -1.58 3.68
CA THR A 161 14.98 -1.02 4.78
C THR A 161 14.46 0.37 5.15
N LYS A 162 14.96 0.97 6.24
CA LYS A 162 14.62 2.35 6.61
C LYS A 162 14.86 3.34 5.45
N LYS A 163 15.96 3.18 4.71
CA LYS A 163 16.25 3.97 3.50
C LYS A 163 15.30 3.64 2.36
N GLY A 164 14.97 2.36 2.18
CA GLY A 164 14.02 1.89 1.17
C GLY A 164 12.62 2.49 1.33
N LYS A 165 12.16 2.71 2.57
CA LYS A 165 10.84 3.30 2.85
C LYS A 165 10.63 4.68 2.23
N LEU A 166 11.70 5.49 2.08
CA LEU A 166 11.63 6.79 1.38
C LEU A 166 11.29 6.65 -0.11
N LEU A 167 11.60 5.48 -0.69
CA LEU A 167 11.45 5.17 -2.12
C LEU A 167 10.43 4.05 -2.36
N ALA A 168 9.55 3.79 -1.38
CA ALA A 168 8.65 2.64 -1.38
C ALA A 168 7.82 2.54 -2.68
N ASP A 169 7.17 3.64 -3.08
CA ASP A 169 6.32 3.68 -4.27
C ASP A 169 7.13 3.46 -5.55
N ARG A 170 8.37 3.99 -5.62
CA ARG A 170 9.26 3.79 -6.77
C ARG A 170 9.71 2.34 -6.88
N ILE A 171 10.16 1.76 -5.77
CA ILE A 171 10.63 0.37 -5.71
C ILE A 171 9.48 -0.58 -6.06
N ALA A 172 8.29 -0.36 -5.51
CA ALA A 172 7.11 -1.15 -5.85
C ALA A 172 6.77 -1.06 -7.34
N SER A 173 6.72 0.15 -7.90
CA SER A 173 6.41 0.34 -9.33
C SER A 173 7.44 -0.28 -10.27
N ASP A 174 8.72 -0.30 -9.90
CA ASP A 174 9.75 -0.94 -10.72
C ASP A 174 9.60 -2.48 -10.72
N LEU A 175 8.96 -3.06 -9.71
CA LEU A 175 8.73 -4.50 -9.55
C LEU A 175 7.41 -5.00 -10.18
N PHE A 176 6.66 -4.11 -10.83
CA PHE A 176 5.38 -4.45 -11.45
C PHE A 176 5.52 -5.34 -12.69
N MET A 177 4.44 -6.08 -12.97
CA MET A 177 4.36 -7.16 -13.95
C MET A 177 3.42 -6.85 -15.12
#